data_AF-X1HJI8-F1
#
_entry.id   AF-X1HJI8-F1
#
_cell.length_a   1.000
_cell.length_b   1.000
_cell.length_c   1.000
_cell.angle_alpha   90.00
_cell.angle_beta   90.00
_cell.angle_gamma   90.00
#
_symmetry.space_group_name_H-M   'P 1'
#
loop_
_entity.id
_entity.type
_entity.pdbx_description
1 polymer ?
#
loop_
_entity_poly.entity_id
_entity_poly.type
_entity_poly.pdbx_seq_one_letter_code
_entity_poly.pdbx_strand_id
1 'polypeptide(L)'
;AAKVPEHVENYCWLFEGVTGKNITPGELILQSERVHNFQRLFNLKMGFGTREHDRIPYRAVGPVTAEEYESRKELYDQQLQETINFDIKGKTTEEKMKVLRAYREEQYQMLCDAVYKRRGWDVNGVPTLKKIKKLKIDFPEIIELVKKYKS
;
A
#
# COMPACT_ATOMS: atom_id res chain seq x y z
N ALA A 1 13.67 -1.34 10.70
CA ALA A 1 14.61 -2.40 10.31
C ALA A 1 15.40 -1.93 9.11
N ALA A 2 16.70 -1.69 9.27
CA ALA A 2 17.56 -1.29 8.17
C ALA A 2 17.58 -2.41 7.11
N LYS A 3 17.43 -2.05 5.84
CA LYS A 3 17.61 -2.97 4.71
C LYS A 3 19.10 -3.28 4.61
N VAL A 4 19.57 -4.30 5.34
CA VAL A 4 20.96 -4.75 5.24
C VAL A 4 21.10 -5.51 3.92
N PRO A 5 21.84 -5.00 2.92
CA PRO A 5 21.95 -5.63 1.59
C PRO A 5 22.46 -7.08 1.67
N GLU A 6 23.32 -7.36 2.65
CA GLU A 6 23.92 -8.68 2.93
C GLU A 6 22.86 -9.78 3.13
N HIS A 7 21.67 -9.45 3.61
CA HIS A 7 20.59 -10.45 3.75
C HIS A 7 20.12 -10.99 2.39
N VAL A 8 20.07 -10.17 1.35
CA VAL A 8 19.62 -10.60 0.01
C VAL A 8 20.70 -11.43 -0.68
N GLU A 9 21.97 -11.08 -0.46
CA GLU A 9 23.12 -11.82 -0.99
C GLU A 9 23.19 -13.25 -0.42
N ASN A 10 22.96 -13.41 0.89
CA ASN A 10 22.89 -14.73 1.52
C ASN A 10 21.84 -15.64 0.87
N TYR A 11 20.67 -15.11 0.49
CA TYR A 11 19.66 -15.88 -0.23
C TYR A 11 20.10 -16.30 -1.64
N CYS A 12 20.97 -15.52 -2.28
CA CYS A 12 21.54 -15.87 -3.58
C CYS A 12 22.47 -17.07 -3.45
N TRP A 13 23.35 -17.08 -2.44
CA TRP A 13 24.23 -18.23 -2.17
C TRP A 13 23.46 -19.51 -1.85
N LEU A 14 22.40 -19.41 -1.03
CA LEU A 14 21.55 -20.56 -0.74
C LEU A 14 20.85 -21.08 -2.00
N PHE A 15 20.31 -20.18 -2.84
CA PHE A 15 19.67 -20.56 -4.09
C PHE A 15 20.65 -21.28 -5.02
N GLU A 16 21.84 -20.73 -5.19
CA GLU A 16 22.89 -21.33 -6.03
C GLU A 16 23.36 -22.68 -5.47
N GLY A 17 23.64 -22.76 -4.17
CA GLY A 17 24.10 -23.99 -3.52
C GLY A 17 23.10 -25.14 -3.58
N VAL A 18 21.78 -24.84 -3.56
CA VAL A 18 20.72 -25.86 -3.63
C VAL A 18 20.37 -26.22 -5.07
N THR A 19 20.31 -25.24 -5.98
CA THR A 19 19.78 -25.46 -7.34
C THR A 19 20.87 -25.64 -8.41
N GLY A 20 22.11 -25.30 -8.09
CA GLY A 20 23.22 -25.20 -9.05
C GLY A 20 23.11 -24.04 -10.03
N LYS A 21 22.19 -23.10 -9.81
CA LYS A 21 21.93 -21.97 -10.71
C LYS A 21 22.32 -20.66 -10.06
N ASN A 22 23.11 -19.87 -10.78
CA ASN A 22 23.46 -18.51 -10.38
C ASN A 22 22.24 -17.58 -10.39
N ILE A 23 22.18 -16.68 -9.40
CA ILE A 23 21.22 -15.58 -9.36
C ILE A 23 21.83 -14.37 -8.66
N THR A 24 21.52 -13.18 -9.16
CA THR A 24 21.91 -11.91 -8.51
C THR A 24 20.82 -11.41 -7.56
N PRO A 25 21.15 -10.54 -6.58
CA PRO A 25 20.15 -9.90 -5.72
C PRO A 25 19.04 -9.18 -6.50
N GLY A 26 19.39 -8.53 -7.62
CA GLY A 26 18.43 -7.85 -8.49
C GLY A 26 17.46 -8.82 -9.17
N GLU A 27 17.96 -9.96 -9.65
CA GLU A 27 17.13 -11.00 -10.24
C GLU A 27 16.22 -11.67 -9.21
N LEU A 28 16.72 -11.91 -8.00
CA LEU A 28 15.93 -12.46 -6.90
C LEU A 28 14.78 -11.52 -6.51
N ILE A 29 15.05 -10.22 -6.41
CA ILE A 29 14.03 -9.19 -6.19
C ILE A 29 13.03 -9.15 -7.36
N LEU A 30 13.49 -9.28 -8.61
CA LEU A 30 12.61 -9.32 -9.78
C LEU A 30 11.70 -10.56 -9.77
N GLN A 31 12.20 -11.72 -9.34
CA GLN A 31 11.38 -12.91 -9.15
C GLN A 31 10.30 -12.67 -8.08
N SER A 32 10.66 -12.06 -6.95
CA SER A 32 9.70 -11.68 -5.90
C SER A 32 8.64 -10.69 -6.42
N GLU A 33 9.04 -9.65 -7.17
CA GLU A 33 8.11 -8.70 -7.77
C GLU A 33 7.11 -9.40 -8.71
N ARG A 34 7.58 -10.37 -9.50
CA ARG A 34 6.73 -11.16 -10.39
C ARG A 34 5.66 -11.92 -9.62
N VAL A 35 6.05 -12.68 -8.59
CA VAL A 35 5.11 -13.47 -7.78
C VAL A 35 4.10 -12.57 -7.08
N HIS A 36 4.55 -11.45 -6.52
CA HIS A 36 3.67 -10.51 -5.82
C HIS A 36 2.60 -9.91 -6.75
N ASN A 37 2.97 -9.54 -7.97
CA ASN A 37 2.01 -9.04 -8.95
C ASN A 37 1.08 -10.16 -9.46
N PHE A 38 1.58 -11.38 -9.60
CA PHE A 38 0.76 -12.53 -9.98
C PHE A 38 -0.29 -12.85 -8.91
N GLN A 39 0.09 -12.84 -7.63
CA GLN A 39 -0.85 -12.96 -6.49
C GLN A 39 -1.90 -11.84 -6.50
N ARG A 40 -1.48 -10.60 -6.78
CA ARG A 40 -2.42 -9.47 -6.91
C ARG A 40 -3.45 -9.70 -8.03
N LEU A 41 -3.01 -10.20 -9.18
CA LEU A 41 -3.88 -10.52 -10.31
C LEU A 41 -4.78 -11.73 -10.02
N PHE A 42 -4.30 -12.71 -9.26
CA PHE A 42 -5.13 -13.81 -8.80
C PHE A 42 -6.25 -13.30 -7.89
N ASN A 43 -5.96 -12.42 -6.92
CA ASN A 43 -7.00 -11.80 -6.09
C ASN A 43 -8.02 -11.04 -6.94
N LEU A 44 -7.56 -10.33 -7.98
CA LEU A 44 -8.43 -9.67 -8.96
C LEU A 44 -9.36 -10.65 -9.69
N LYS A 45 -8.84 -11.79 -10.12
CA LYS A 45 -9.63 -12.87 -10.73
C LYS A 45 -10.71 -13.39 -9.78
N MET A 46 -10.44 -13.40 -8.48
CA MET A 46 -11.36 -13.83 -7.43
C MET A 46 -12.35 -12.74 -6.98
N GLY A 47 -12.33 -11.56 -7.60
CA GLY A 47 -13.23 -10.44 -7.28
C GLY A 47 -12.69 -9.46 -6.22
N PHE A 48 -11.43 -9.60 -5.78
CA PHE A 48 -10.79 -8.75 -4.78
C PHE A 48 -9.62 -7.93 -5.37
N GLY A 49 -8.84 -7.24 -4.54
CA GLY A 49 -7.56 -6.66 -5.00
C GLY A 49 -7.67 -5.38 -5.84
N THR A 50 -8.82 -4.71 -5.80
CA THR A 50 -8.97 -3.30 -6.19
C THR A 50 -8.72 -2.37 -5.01
N ARG A 51 -8.70 -1.06 -5.23
CA ARG A 51 -8.49 -0.03 -4.20
C ARG A 51 -9.45 -0.16 -3.02
N GLU A 52 -10.69 -0.54 -3.28
CA GLU A 52 -11.70 -0.78 -2.24
C GLU A 52 -11.23 -1.81 -1.19
N HIS A 53 -10.45 -2.79 -1.62
CA HIS A 53 -9.97 -3.89 -0.77
C HIS A 53 -8.67 -3.55 -0.03
N ASP A 54 -8.00 -2.46 -0.41
CA ASP A 54 -6.81 -1.96 0.30
C ASP A 54 -7.20 -0.99 1.42
N ARG A 55 -8.43 -1.04 1.92
CA ARG A 55 -8.87 -0.19 3.03
C ARG A 55 -8.43 -0.77 4.37
N ILE A 56 -7.93 0.11 5.24
CA ILE A 56 -7.65 -0.23 6.64
C ILE A 56 -8.91 -0.11 7.51
N PRO A 57 -8.99 -0.83 8.63
CA PRO A 57 -10.08 -0.66 9.59
C PRO A 57 -10.21 0.79 10.04
N TYR A 58 -11.45 1.27 10.19
CA TYR A 58 -11.75 2.64 10.64
C TYR A 58 -10.95 3.06 11.89
N ARG A 59 -10.85 2.15 12.86
CA ARG A 59 -10.11 2.36 14.12
C ARG A 59 -8.60 2.57 13.92
N ALA A 60 -8.00 2.06 12.85
CA ALA A 60 -6.57 2.19 12.60
C ALA A 60 -6.15 3.61 12.17
N VAL A 61 -7.11 4.45 11.75
CA VAL A 61 -6.82 5.80 11.23
C VAL A 61 -6.75 6.85 12.34
N GLY A 62 -7.54 6.72 13.40
CA GLY A 62 -7.62 7.74 14.44
C GLY A 62 -8.60 7.40 15.58
N PRO A 63 -8.79 8.33 16.53
CA PRO A 63 -9.67 8.12 17.68
C PRO A 63 -11.12 7.89 17.23
N VAL A 64 -11.73 6.82 17.74
CA VAL A 64 -13.10 6.40 17.40
C VAL A 64 -14.12 7.06 18.31
N THR A 65 -13.78 7.26 19.59
CA THR A 65 -14.65 7.89 20.59
C THR A 65 -14.05 9.18 21.14
N ALA A 66 -14.89 10.00 21.77
CA ALA A 66 -14.46 11.22 22.44
C ALA A 66 -13.48 10.91 23.58
N GLU A 67 -13.67 9.83 24.34
CA GLU A 67 -12.73 9.47 25.41
C GLU A 67 -11.34 9.12 24.86
N GLU A 68 -11.27 8.43 23.70
CA GLU A 68 -9.99 8.15 23.04
C GLU A 68 -9.29 9.43 22.59
N TYR A 69 -10.05 10.41 22.10
CA TYR A 69 -9.49 11.72 21.75
C TYR A 69 -8.94 12.41 22.99
N GLU A 70 -9.76 12.56 24.03
CA GLU A 70 -9.39 13.27 25.26
C GLU A 70 -8.23 12.59 25.99
N SER A 71 -8.10 11.25 25.90
CA SER A 71 -6.96 10.53 26.48
C SER A 71 -5.59 10.95 25.89
N ARG A 72 -5.58 11.56 24.71
CA ARG A 72 -4.38 12.09 24.04
C ARG A 72 -4.63 13.48 23.45
N LYS A 73 -5.38 14.31 24.17
CA LYS A 73 -5.85 15.62 23.71
C LYS A 73 -4.72 16.50 23.15
N GLU A 74 -3.63 16.62 23.90
CA GLU A 74 -2.48 17.47 23.55
C GLU A 74 -1.87 17.07 22.20
N LEU A 75 -1.67 15.77 21.97
CA LEU A 75 -1.14 15.24 20.70
C LEU A 75 -2.05 15.58 19.52
N TYR A 76 -3.37 15.41 19.68
CA TYR A 76 -4.32 15.62 18.60
C TYR A 76 -4.59 17.10 18.32
N ASP A 77 -4.69 17.92 19.37
CA ASP A 77 -4.83 19.37 19.25
C ASP A 77 -3.60 19.97 18.58
N GLN A 78 -2.39 19.53 18.94
CA GLN A 78 -1.15 19.92 18.26
C GLN A 78 -1.15 19.55 16.77
N GLN A 79 -1.56 18.32 16.44
CA GLN A 79 -1.65 17.91 15.03
C GLN A 79 -2.65 18.75 14.23
N LEU A 80 -3.81 19.08 14.82
CA LEU A 80 -4.80 19.94 14.19
C LEU A 80 -4.25 21.35 13.91
N GLN A 81 -3.54 21.94 14.87
CA GLN A 81 -3.01 23.28 14.73
C GLN A 81 -1.80 23.34 13.80
N GLU A 82 -0.80 22.49 14.00
CA GLU A 82 0.49 22.59 13.31
C GLU A 82 0.49 21.94 11.93
N THR A 83 -0.22 20.80 11.78
CA THR A 83 -0.21 20.04 10.52
C THR A 83 -1.41 20.37 9.65
N ILE A 84 -2.59 20.46 10.25
CA ILE A 84 -3.86 20.65 9.52
C ILE A 84 -4.23 22.15 9.42
N ASN A 85 -3.57 23.01 10.21
CA ASN A 85 -3.84 24.44 10.30
C ASN A 85 -5.32 24.73 10.62
N PHE A 86 -5.89 23.96 11.54
CA PHE A 86 -7.27 24.06 11.99
C PHE A 86 -7.37 24.79 13.33
N ASP A 87 -8.23 25.81 13.42
CA ASP A 87 -8.51 26.51 14.67
C ASP A 87 -9.42 25.68 15.58
N ILE A 88 -8.87 25.24 16.71
CA ILE A 88 -9.54 24.42 17.70
C ILE A 88 -10.38 25.24 18.70
N LYS A 89 -10.27 26.58 18.72
CA LYS A 89 -10.92 27.41 19.74
C LYS A 89 -12.44 27.33 19.61
N GLY A 90 -13.11 26.98 20.72
CA GLY A 90 -14.57 26.86 20.77
C GLY A 90 -15.14 25.65 20.02
N LYS A 91 -14.30 24.71 19.58
CA LYS A 91 -14.71 23.48 18.90
C LYS A 91 -14.97 22.34 19.86
N THR A 92 -15.98 21.53 19.58
CA THR A 92 -16.23 20.31 20.36
C THR A 92 -15.21 19.23 20.01
N THR A 93 -15.09 18.23 20.88
CA THR A 93 -14.20 17.08 20.66
C THR A 93 -14.58 16.32 19.39
N GLU A 94 -15.87 16.18 19.10
CA GLU A 94 -16.39 15.51 17.91
C GLU A 94 -16.04 16.26 16.61
N GLU A 95 -16.11 17.59 16.62
CA GLU A 95 -15.70 18.41 15.47
C GLU A 95 -14.21 18.24 15.19
N LYS A 96 -13.38 18.33 16.24
CA LYS A 96 -11.93 18.13 16.15
C LYS A 96 -11.57 16.72 15.65
N MET A 97 -12.22 15.69 16.20
CA MET A 97 -12.08 14.30 15.76
C MET A 97 -12.42 14.13 14.28
N LYS A 98 -13.52 14.72 13.82
CA LYS A 98 -13.96 14.61 12.43
C LYS A 98 -12.93 15.20 11.46
N VAL A 99 -12.41 16.39 11.77
CA VAL A 99 -11.38 17.05 10.95
C VAL A 99 -10.08 16.25 10.94
N LEU A 100 -9.61 15.84 12.12
CA LEU A 100 -8.41 15.03 12.27
C LEU A 100 -8.49 13.74 11.45
N ARG A 101 -9.65 13.07 11.53
CA ARG A 101 -9.87 11.81 10.83
C ARG A 101 -9.91 12.01 9.32
N ALA A 102 -10.66 12.99 8.83
CA ALA A 102 -10.72 13.29 7.41
C ALA A 102 -9.32 13.52 6.82
N TYR A 103 -8.49 14.31 7.51
CA TYR A 103 -7.09 14.51 7.13
C TYR A 103 -6.30 13.20 7.08
N ARG A 104 -6.37 12.38 8.12
CA ARG A 104 -5.61 11.12 8.17
C ARG A 104 -6.09 10.09 7.13
N GLU A 105 -7.37 10.04 6.85
CA GLU A 105 -7.93 9.21 5.77
C GLU A 105 -7.42 9.69 4.40
N GLU A 106 -7.35 11.00 4.18
CA GLU A 106 -6.76 11.57 2.96
C GLU A 106 -5.27 11.24 2.84
N GLN A 107 -4.49 11.39 3.92
CA GLN A 107 -3.07 10.99 3.92
C GLN A 107 -2.88 9.51 3.58
N TYR A 108 -3.78 8.63 4.06
CA TYR A 108 -3.76 7.23 3.69
C TYR A 108 -4.02 7.02 2.19
N GLN A 109 -4.99 7.73 1.61
CA GLN A 109 -5.25 7.66 0.17
C GLN A 109 -4.06 8.15 -0.66
N MET A 110 -3.39 9.23 -0.25
CA MET A 110 -2.17 9.72 -0.90
C MET A 110 -1.04 8.69 -0.84
N LEU A 111 -0.90 7.97 0.29
CA LEU A 111 0.06 6.87 0.41
C LEU A 111 -0.27 5.73 -0.56
N CYS A 112 -1.55 5.33 -0.67
CA CYS A 112 -1.99 4.33 -1.65
C CYS A 112 -1.60 4.75 -3.08
N ASP A 113 -1.85 6.00 -3.46
CA ASP A 113 -1.52 6.52 -4.79
C ASP A 113 -0.02 6.46 -5.07
N ALA A 114 0.80 6.88 -4.10
CA ALA A 114 2.25 6.81 -4.21
C ALA A 114 2.75 5.36 -4.36
N VAL A 115 2.17 4.43 -3.61
CA VAL A 115 2.52 3.00 -3.66
C VAL A 115 2.11 2.39 -5.00
N TYR A 116 0.89 2.64 -5.47
CA TYR A 116 0.40 2.13 -6.76
C TYR A 116 1.26 2.63 -7.91
N LYS A 117 1.55 3.93 -7.94
CA LYS A 117 2.45 4.54 -8.94
C LYS A 117 3.83 3.87 -8.92
N ARG A 118 4.42 3.69 -7.74
CA ARG A 118 5.74 3.02 -7.60
C ARG A 118 5.71 1.57 -8.07
N ARG A 119 4.62 0.85 -7.80
CA ARG A 119 4.43 -0.55 -8.21
C ARG A 119 4.09 -0.70 -9.70
N GLY A 120 3.73 0.39 -10.39
CA GLY A 120 3.27 0.36 -11.78
C GLY A 120 1.85 -0.18 -11.90
N TRP A 121 1.02 0.13 -10.90
CA TRP A 121 -0.41 -0.14 -10.86
C TRP A 121 -1.19 1.13 -11.24
N ASP A 122 -2.44 0.98 -11.63
CA ASP A 122 -3.34 2.11 -11.86
C ASP A 122 -3.95 2.65 -10.54
N VAL A 123 -4.80 3.68 -10.66
CA VAL A 123 -5.46 4.34 -9.52
C VAL A 123 -6.40 3.42 -8.74
N ASN A 124 -6.86 2.33 -9.38
CA ASN A 124 -7.69 1.31 -8.75
C ASN A 124 -6.85 0.17 -8.14
N GLY A 125 -5.52 0.31 -8.09
CA GLY A 125 -4.63 -0.68 -7.49
C GLY A 125 -4.44 -1.94 -8.33
N VAL A 126 -4.70 -1.89 -9.64
CA VAL A 126 -4.54 -3.01 -10.57
C VAL A 126 -3.22 -2.89 -11.34
N PRO A 127 -2.39 -3.96 -11.46
CA PRO A 127 -1.17 -3.93 -12.25
C PRO A 127 -1.43 -3.54 -13.71
N THR A 128 -0.70 -2.52 -14.20
CA THR A 128 -0.87 -2.06 -15.58
C THR A 128 -0.37 -3.08 -16.61
N LEU A 129 -0.93 -3.07 -17.82
CA LEU A 129 -0.44 -3.92 -18.93
C LEU A 129 1.07 -3.74 -19.20
N LYS A 130 1.60 -2.52 -19.03
CA LYS A 130 3.03 -2.24 -19.13
C LYS A 130 3.83 -3.02 -18.07
N LYS A 131 3.36 -3.02 -16.82
CA LYS A 131 3.98 -3.76 -15.71
C LYS A 131 3.90 -5.27 -15.94
N ILE A 132 2.74 -5.78 -16.35
CA ILE A 132 2.50 -7.21 -16.61
C ILE A 132 3.45 -7.74 -17.70
N LYS A 133 3.56 -7.02 -18.83
CA LYS A 133 4.51 -7.34 -19.91
C LYS A 133 5.97 -7.30 -19.43
N LYS A 134 6.35 -6.27 -18.66
CA LYS A 134 7.69 -6.16 -18.09
C LYS A 134 8.05 -7.38 -17.21
N LEU A 135 7.07 -7.90 -16.46
CA LEU A 135 7.25 -9.04 -15.57
C LEU A 135 7.12 -10.40 -16.25
N LYS A 136 6.78 -10.44 -17.55
CA LYS A 136 6.55 -11.65 -18.35
C LYS A 136 5.45 -12.55 -17.77
N ILE A 137 4.37 -11.93 -17.31
CA ILE A 137 3.17 -12.61 -16.79
C ILE A 137 1.92 -12.21 -17.61
N ASP A 138 2.12 -11.83 -18.85
CA ASP A 138 1.12 -11.36 -19.81
C ASP A 138 0.41 -12.52 -20.53
N PHE A 139 -0.01 -13.54 -19.77
CA PHE A 139 -0.84 -14.62 -20.30
C PHE A 139 -2.15 -14.06 -20.88
N PRO A 140 -2.72 -14.66 -21.95
CA PRO A 140 -3.95 -14.17 -22.57
C PRO A 140 -5.10 -13.93 -21.56
N GLU A 141 -5.32 -14.88 -20.64
CA GLU A 141 -6.34 -14.75 -19.57
C GLU A 141 -6.10 -13.55 -18.64
N ILE A 142 -4.84 -13.23 -18.35
CA ILE A 142 -4.48 -12.09 -17.50
C ILE A 142 -4.71 -10.78 -18.24
N ILE A 143 -4.37 -10.72 -19.52
CA ILE A 143 -4.62 -9.54 -20.35
C ILE A 143 -6.12 -9.28 -20.42
N GLU A 144 -6.93 -10.31 -20.64
CA GLU A 144 -8.39 -10.21 -20.66
C GLU A 144 -8.95 -9.77 -19.32
N LEU A 145 -8.48 -10.37 -18.22
CA LEU A 145 -8.87 -9.98 -16.87
C LEU A 145 -8.61 -8.50 -16.62
N VAL A 146 -7.39 -8.02 -16.86
CA VAL A 146 -7.04 -6.61 -16.60
C VAL A 146 -7.83 -5.66 -17.48
N LYS A 147 -8.16 -6.03 -18.72
CA LYS A 147 -9.04 -5.21 -19.58
C LYS A 147 -10.45 -5.05 -19.02
N LYS A 148 -11.00 -6.04 -18.31
CA LYS A 148 -12.32 -5.96 -17.66
C LYS A 148 -12.35 -4.97 -16.49
N TYR A 149 -11.21 -4.77 -15.83
CA TYR A 149 -11.07 -3.90 -14.65
C TYR A 149 -10.45 -2.55 -14.96
N LYS A 150 -10.07 -2.31 -16.23
CA LYS A 150 -9.64 -0.99 -16.68
C LYS A 150 -10.85 -0.05 -16.66
N SER A 151 -10.74 0.97 -15.82
CA SER A 151 -11.50 2.21 -15.92
C SER A 151 -11.10 2.99 -17.16
#